data_AF-A0A1B6IFH7-F1
#
_entry.id   AF-A0A1B6IFH7-F1
#
_cell.length_a   1.000
_cell.length_b   1.000
_cell.length_c   1.000
_cell.angle_alpha   90.00
_cell.angle_beta   90.00
_cell.angle_gamma   90.00
#
_symmetry.space_group_name_H-M   'P 1'
#
loop_
_entity.id
_entity.type
_entity.pdbx_description
1 polymer ?
#
loop_
_entity_poly.entity_id
_entity_poly.type
_entity_poly.pdbx_seq_one_letter_code
_entity_poly.pdbx_strand_id
1 'polypeptide(L)'
;FNSFFLVFLPDCVVRTHYFKYFHPKECLVANGVLNRGIAQHAGKKLENFSQALSFVYPFGATLNIARPAVAVLSSGTVAFPLNRPVMAFCALPSRTRSGHPESGGGKLVVLGSCHLFSDSYIDKEDNDKLREVIFAFLTSDNVELNTLDSDDPEITDYCQVPDTCHLADLPRGCLQEAVDDVPTDYTRLFDHSLSSVNMDMVPAVLAAYEELQVKHEPLKLIPPQFESPLPPLQPAVFPPSFRDLPPPALELFDLEEAF
;
A
#
# COMPACT_ATOMS: atom_id res chain seq x y z
N PHE A 1 -11.07 -7.71 -12.36
CA PHE A 1 -10.19 -6.66 -11.82
C PHE A 1 -8.73 -6.95 -12.11
N ASN A 2 -8.12 -8.05 -11.62
CA ASN A 2 -6.72 -8.39 -11.95
C ASN A 2 -6.45 -8.49 -13.47
N SER A 3 -7.38 -9.07 -14.25
CA SER A 3 -7.25 -9.15 -15.71
C SER A 3 -7.31 -7.79 -16.44
N PHE A 4 -7.69 -6.72 -15.74
CA PHE A 4 -7.78 -5.35 -16.24
C PHE A 4 -6.74 -4.42 -15.59
N PHE A 5 -5.76 -5.00 -14.87
CA PHE A 5 -4.69 -4.25 -14.19
C PHE A 5 -5.22 -3.18 -13.22
N LEU A 6 -6.36 -3.50 -12.58
CA LEU A 6 -7.04 -2.68 -11.59
C LEU A 6 -7.14 -3.47 -10.29
N VAL A 7 -6.60 -2.94 -9.20
CA VAL A 7 -6.58 -3.60 -7.89
C VAL A 7 -7.03 -2.61 -6.81
N PHE A 8 -8.04 -3.00 -6.03
CA PHE A 8 -8.43 -2.28 -4.82
C PHE A 8 -7.43 -2.60 -3.72
N LEU A 9 -6.95 -1.57 -3.02
CA LEU A 9 -6.11 -1.76 -1.85
C LEU A 9 -6.97 -1.94 -0.60
N PRO A 10 -6.50 -2.73 0.39
CA PRO A 10 -7.16 -2.87 1.69
C PRO A 10 -6.85 -1.67 2.60
N ASP A 11 -7.03 -0.46 2.08
CA ASP A 11 -6.81 0.80 2.77
C ASP A 11 -8.11 1.60 2.87
N CYS A 12 -8.05 2.72 3.60
CA CYS A 12 -9.16 3.64 3.71
C CYS A 12 -8.63 5.07 3.65
N VAL A 13 -9.21 5.86 2.75
CA VAL A 13 -8.90 7.28 2.66
C VAL A 13 -9.45 7.98 3.90
N VAL A 14 -8.58 8.67 4.61
CA VAL A 14 -8.90 9.44 5.81
C VAL A 14 -8.45 10.89 5.62
N ARG A 15 -9.21 11.84 6.15
CA ARG A 15 -8.84 13.25 6.08
C ARG A 15 -7.69 13.55 7.05
N THR A 16 -6.80 14.45 6.67
CA THR A 16 -5.71 14.91 7.54
C THR A 16 -6.13 16.03 8.49
N HIS A 17 -7.19 16.77 8.13
CA HIS A 17 -7.70 17.90 8.90
C HIS A 17 -9.22 17.84 9.05
N TYR A 18 -9.72 18.37 10.16
CA TYR A 18 -11.16 18.49 10.39
C TYR A 18 -11.77 19.53 9.44
N PHE A 19 -12.76 19.13 8.65
CA PHE A 19 -13.49 20.03 7.76
C PHE A 19 -14.90 19.50 7.47
N LYS A 20 -15.93 20.31 7.76
CA LYS A 20 -17.38 20.16 7.48
C LYS A 20 -18.08 18.89 8.03
N TYR A 21 -17.46 17.73 7.91
CA TYR A 21 -17.97 16.42 8.27
C TYR A 21 -17.43 15.96 9.64
N PHE A 22 -18.11 15.05 10.33
CA PHE A 22 -17.67 14.59 11.65
C PHE A 22 -16.72 13.40 11.57
N HIS A 23 -17.02 12.44 10.68
CA HIS A 23 -16.26 11.20 10.59
C HIS A 23 -14.92 11.41 9.82
N PRO A 24 -13.78 10.88 10.30
CA PRO A 24 -12.49 11.05 9.63
C PRO A 24 -12.42 10.38 8.24
N LYS A 25 -13.24 9.35 8.01
CA LYS A 25 -13.39 8.67 6.70
C LYS A 25 -14.32 9.41 5.73
N GLU A 26 -14.93 10.52 6.12
CA GLU A 26 -15.70 11.40 5.23
C GLU A 26 -14.76 12.49 4.71
N CYS A 27 -14.09 12.20 3.60
CA CYS A 27 -13.05 13.06 3.05
C CYS A 27 -13.64 13.99 1.99
N LEU A 28 -13.54 15.31 2.18
CA LEU A 28 -13.86 16.27 1.13
C LEU A 28 -12.62 16.46 0.24
N VAL A 29 -12.72 16.06 -1.03
CA VAL A 29 -11.66 16.19 -2.02
C VAL A 29 -12.01 17.36 -2.94
N ALA A 30 -11.27 18.46 -2.82
CA ALA A 30 -11.45 19.66 -3.63
C ALA A 30 -10.51 19.72 -4.84
N ASN A 31 -9.42 18.95 -4.84
CA ASN A 31 -8.37 18.97 -5.86
C ASN A 31 -8.04 17.56 -6.38
N GLY A 32 -9.07 16.77 -6.67
CA GLY A 32 -8.93 15.35 -7.01
C GLY A 32 -9.08 15.03 -8.49
N VAL A 33 -9.19 16.01 -9.39
CA VAL A 33 -9.42 15.74 -10.82
C VAL A 33 -8.09 15.53 -11.54
N LEU A 34 -7.86 14.34 -12.09
CA LEU A 34 -6.62 14.01 -12.81
C LEU A 34 -6.71 14.28 -14.31
N ASN A 35 -7.90 14.13 -14.91
CA ASN A 35 -8.08 14.31 -16.35
C ASN A 35 -8.96 15.53 -16.67
N ARG A 36 -8.47 16.44 -17.52
CA ARG A 36 -9.22 17.65 -17.89
C ARG A 36 -10.49 17.36 -18.68
N GLY A 37 -10.61 16.21 -19.34
CA GLY A 37 -11.81 15.79 -20.05
C GLY A 37 -13.04 15.69 -19.14
N ILE A 38 -12.83 15.34 -17.87
CA ILE A 38 -13.89 15.29 -16.84
C ILE A 38 -14.36 16.70 -16.49
N ALA A 39 -13.43 17.63 -16.28
CA ALA A 39 -13.74 19.01 -15.92
C ALA A 39 -14.54 19.72 -17.03
N GLN A 40 -14.21 19.43 -18.29
CA GLN A 40 -14.96 19.94 -19.45
C GLN A 40 -16.39 19.41 -19.48
N HIS A 41 -16.58 18.11 -19.22
CA HIS A 41 -17.91 17.49 -19.17
C HIS A 41 -18.76 17.98 -18.00
N ALA A 42 -18.13 18.29 -16.87
CA ALA A 42 -18.81 18.88 -15.72
C ALA A 42 -19.15 20.38 -15.91
N GLY A 43 -18.84 20.97 -17.06
CA GLY A 43 -19.21 22.34 -17.41
C GLY A 43 -18.41 23.44 -16.70
N LYS A 44 -17.29 23.09 -16.05
CA LYS A 44 -16.46 24.04 -15.29
C LYS A 44 -15.13 24.26 -15.99
N LYS A 45 -15.01 25.38 -16.71
CA LYS A 45 -13.74 25.84 -17.31
C LYS A 45 -12.98 26.69 -16.28
N LEU A 46 -12.15 26.06 -15.45
CA LEU A 46 -11.15 26.76 -14.66
C LEU A 46 -9.76 26.58 -15.29
N GLU A 47 -8.88 27.58 -15.13
CA GLU A 47 -7.47 27.47 -15.49
C GLU A 47 -6.77 26.33 -14.72
N ASN A 48 -7.23 26.06 -13.50
CA ASN A 48 -6.81 24.93 -12.68
C ASN A 48 -7.85 23.79 -12.75
N PHE A 49 -7.69 22.86 -13.68
CA PHE A 49 -8.63 21.74 -13.87
C PHE A 49 -8.68 20.78 -12.67
N SER A 50 -7.59 20.64 -11.92
CA SER A 50 -7.52 19.75 -10.74
C SER A 50 -8.53 20.16 -9.65
N GLN A 51 -8.84 21.45 -9.56
CA GLN A 51 -9.80 22.03 -8.60
C GLN A 51 -11.19 22.29 -9.19
N ALA A 52 -11.47 21.79 -10.40
CA ALA A 52 -12.75 22.03 -11.05
C ALA A 52 -13.93 21.40 -10.27
N LEU A 53 -13.72 20.24 -9.65
CA LEU A 53 -14.76 19.51 -8.95
C LEU A 53 -14.38 19.26 -7.48
N SER A 54 -15.33 19.57 -6.60
CA SER A 54 -15.25 19.23 -5.19
C SER A 54 -16.27 18.16 -4.87
N PHE A 55 -15.82 17.03 -4.35
CA PHE A 55 -16.67 15.87 -4.06
C PHE A 55 -16.35 15.28 -2.68
N VAL A 56 -17.34 14.65 -2.06
CA VAL A 56 -17.16 13.93 -0.79
C VAL A 56 -16.88 12.47 -1.12
N TYR A 57 -15.79 11.95 -0.58
CA TYR A 57 -15.35 10.57 -0.69
C TYR A 57 -15.47 9.85 0.67
N PRO A 58 -16.65 9.30 0.99
CA PRO A 58 -16.91 8.64 2.26
C PRO A 58 -16.48 7.17 2.22
N PHE A 59 -15.76 6.70 3.25
CA PHE A 59 -15.45 5.28 3.50
C PHE A 59 -14.92 4.52 2.26
N GLY A 60 -14.05 5.16 1.48
CA GLY A 60 -13.52 4.58 0.25
C GLY A 60 -12.08 4.12 0.36
N ALA A 61 -11.74 3.11 -0.43
CA ALA A 61 -10.37 2.61 -0.62
C ALA A 61 -9.66 3.32 -1.78
N THR A 62 -8.34 3.20 -1.87
CA THR A 62 -7.59 3.64 -3.05
C THR A 62 -7.38 2.49 -4.03
N LEU A 63 -6.98 2.84 -5.26
CA LEU A 63 -6.81 1.92 -6.37
C LEU A 63 -5.35 1.92 -6.84
N ASN A 64 -4.85 0.73 -7.16
CA ASN A 64 -3.69 0.57 -8.04
C ASN A 64 -4.18 0.37 -9.47
N ILE A 65 -3.71 1.25 -10.37
CA ILE A 65 -4.14 1.30 -11.76
C ILE A 65 -2.90 1.12 -12.63
N ALA A 66 -2.98 0.23 -13.61
CA ALA A 66 -2.02 0.14 -14.69
C ALA A 66 -2.73 0.05 -16.05
N ARG A 67 -2.00 0.34 -17.13
CA ARG A 67 -2.55 0.32 -18.50
C ARG A 67 -3.16 -1.06 -18.79
N PRO A 68 -4.35 -1.12 -19.44
CA PRO A 68 -5.00 -0.08 -20.23
C PRO A 68 -5.96 0.85 -19.45
N ALA A 69 -6.07 0.72 -18.12
CA ALA A 69 -6.93 1.60 -17.33
C ALA A 69 -6.24 2.96 -17.07
N VAL A 70 -7.05 4.02 -17.02
CA VAL A 70 -6.62 5.40 -16.84
C VAL A 70 -7.17 5.93 -15.52
N ALA A 71 -6.31 6.56 -14.72
CA ALA A 71 -6.69 7.22 -13.48
C ALA A 71 -7.41 8.55 -13.79
N VAL A 72 -8.58 8.74 -13.17
CA VAL A 72 -9.52 9.81 -13.52
C VAL A 72 -9.72 10.75 -12.33
N LEU A 73 -9.82 10.18 -11.12
CA LEU A 73 -9.85 10.94 -9.87
C LEU A 73 -8.79 10.43 -8.88
N SER A 74 -8.29 11.33 -8.05
CA SER A 74 -7.41 11.07 -6.92
C SER A 74 -8.02 11.49 -5.57
N SER A 75 -7.39 11.07 -4.47
CA SER A 75 -7.70 11.49 -3.11
C SER A 75 -7.32 12.96 -2.81
N GLY A 76 -6.59 13.62 -3.73
CA GLY A 76 -6.10 14.98 -3.57
C GLY A 76 -5.04 15.16 -2.48
N THR A 77 -4.77 16.42 -2.13
CA THR A 77 -3.69 16.76 -1.18
C THR A 77 -4.15 16.92 0.27
N VAL A 78 -5.45 16.78 0.53
CA VAL A 78 -6.06 16.99 1.86
C VAL A 78 -6.51 15.67 2.51
N ALA A 79 -6.33 14.55 1.82
CA ALA A 79 -6.65 13.22 2.32
C ALA A 79 -5.41 12.32 2.29
N PHE A 80 -5.33 11.42 3.26
CA PHE A 80 -4.29 10.42 3.38
C PHE A 80 -4.86 9.04 2.99
N PRO A 81 -4.16 8.27 2.13
CA PRO A 81 -2.91 8.60 1.46
C PRO A 81 -3.09 9.67 0.34
N LEU A 82 -2.09 10.54 0.19
CA LEU A 82 -2.12 11.73 -0.67
C LEU A 82 -2.03 11.37 -2.16
N ASN A 83 -2.79 12.08 -3.01
CA ASN A 83 -2.74 11.96 -4.47
C ASN A 83 -2.80 10.51 -4.99
N ARG A 84 -3.58 9.66 -4.33
CA ARG A 84 -3.78 8.25 -4.74
C ARG A 84 -5.01 8.11 -5.60
N PRO A 85 -5.02 7.22 -6.61
CA PRO A 85 -6.20 7.07 -7.46
C PRO A 85 -7.40 6.53 -6.68
N VAL A 86 -8.58 7.13 -6.88
CA VAL A 86 -9.85 6.69 -6.27
C VAL A 86 -10.88 6.24 -7.31
N MET A 87 -10.70 6.67 -8.57
CA MET A 87 -11.54 6.30 -9.69
C MET A 87 -10.71 6.08 -10.95
N ALA A 88 -11.05 5.03 -11.69
CA ALA A 88 -10.39 4.66 -12.93
C ALA A 88 -11.41 4.38 -14.04
N PHE A 89 -11.11 4.84 -15.25
CA PHE A 89 -11.85 4.46 -16.46
C PHE A 89 -11.00 3.51 -17.29
N CYS A 90 -11.62 2.48 -17.83
CA CYS A 90 -10.99 1.52 -18.72
C CYS A 90 -11.87 1.36 -19.95
N ALA A 91 -11.37 1.81 -21.10
CA ALA A 91 -11.96 1.50 -22.39
C ALA A 91 -11.23 0.28 -22.95
N LEU A 92 -11.94 -0.83 -23.07
CA LEU A 92 -11.40 -2.06 -23.63
C LEU A 92 -11.60 -2.03 -25.14
N PRO A 93 -10.54 -2.06 -25.96
CA PRO A 93 -10.73 -2.23 -27.40
C PRO A 93 -11.37 -3.59 -27.66
N SER A 94 -12.42 -3.63 -28.49
CA SER A 94 -13.01 -4.90 -28.91
C SER A 94 -12.00 -5.64 -29.77
N ARG A 95 -11.55 -6.81 -29.29
CA ARG A 95 -10.66 -7.69 -30.03
C ARG A 95 -11.51 -8.66 -30.85
N THR A 96 -11.78 -8.34 -32.11
CA THR A 96 -12.17 -9.36 -33.10
C THR A 96 -10.94 -10.18 -33.50
N ARG A 97 -11.13 -11.44 -33.95
CA ARG A 97 -10.03 -12.33 -34.40
C ARG A 97 -9.29 -11.83 -35.64
N SER A 98 -9.81 -10.78 -36.28
CA SER A 98 -9.16 -10.03 -37.35
C SER A 98 -8.67 -8.71 -36.76
N GLY A 99 -7.36 -8.47 -36.74
CA GLY A 99 -6.68 -7.37 -36.03
C GLY A 99 -6.97 -5.94 -36.49
N HIS A 100 -8.22 -5.60 -36.79
CA HIS A 100 -8.69 -4.23 -36.97
C HIS A 100 -9.29 -3.73 -35.64
N PRO A 101 -8.82 -2.60 -35.10
CA PRO A 101 -9.41 -2.00 -33.90
C PRO A 101 -10.77 -1.38 -34.29
N GLU A 102 -11.86 -2.10 -34.05
CA GLU A 102 -13.19 -1.53 -34.14
C GLU A 102 -13.46 -0.68 -32.90
N SER A 103 -14.00 0.53 -33.09
CA SER A 103 -14.31 1.51 -32.05
C SER A 103 -15.45 1.09 -31.09
N GLY A 104 -15.93 -0.16 -31.19
CA GLY A 104 -16.99 -0.73 -30.37
C GLY A 104 -16.43 -1.48 -29.16
N GLY A 105 -15.65 -0.80 -28.34
CA GLY A 105 -15.04 -1.36 -27.13
C GLY A 105 -15.97 -1.41 -25.92
N GLY A 106 -15.76 -2.36 -25.01
CA GLY A 106 -16.46 -2.39 -23.73
C GLY A 106 -15.89 -1.33 -22.78
N LYS A 107 -16.75 -0.60 -22.07
CA LYS A 107 -16.32 0.41 -21.09
C LYS A 107 -16.49 -0.13 -19.67
N LEU A 108 -15.49 0.12 -18.83
CA LEU A 108 -15.47 -0.24 -17.43
C LEU A 108 -15.11 0.99 -16.61
N VAL A 109 -15.88 1.26 -15.55
CA VAL A 109 -15.59 2.29 -14.56
C VAL A 109 -15.40 1.61 -13.21
N VAL A 110 -14.37 2.01 -12.49
CA VAL A 110 -14.05 1.50 -11.16
C VAL A 110 -13.99 2.67 -10.19
N LEU A 111 -14.64 2.51 -9.04
CA LEU A 111 -14.75 3.53 -8.01
C LEU A 111 -14.52 2.87 -6.65
N GLY A 112 -13.62 3.43 -5.83
CA GLY A 112 -13.24 2.88 -4.53
C GLY A 112 -14.24 3.06 -3.38
N SER A 113 -15.34 3.79 -3.58
CA SER A 113 -16.39 4.05 -2.57
C SER A 113 -17.80 3.84 -3.12
N CYS A 114 -18.55 2.87 -2.58
CA CYS A 114 -19.97 2.74 -2.87
C CYS A 114 -20.82 3.84 -2.20
N HIS A 115 -20.34 4.39 -1.07
CA HIS A 115 -21.10 5.35 -0.27
C HIS A 115 -21.21 6.72 -0.93
N LEU A 116 -20.34 7.03 -1.90
CA LEU A 116 -20.37 8.29 -2.66
C LEU A 116 -21.73 8.52 -3.36
N PHE A 117 -22.40 7.45 -3.79
CA PHE A 117 -23.72 7.50 -4.44
C PHE A 117 -24.89 7.12 -3.55
N SER A 118 -24.67 6.99 -2.24
CA SER A 118 -25.79 6.78 -1.32
C SER A 118 -26.57 8.06 -1.08
N ASP A 119 -27.85 7.94 -0.73
CA ASP A 119 -28.78 9.06 -0.49
C ASP A 119 -28.21 10.11 0.48
N SER A 120 -27.39 9.69 1.43
CA SER A 120 -26.73 10.58 2.41
C SER A 120 -25.68 11.52 1.81
N TYR A 121 -25.13 11.21 0.62
CA TYR A 121 -23.99 11.91 0.02
C TYR A 121 -24.19 12.32 -1.44
N ILE A 122 -25.20 11.81 -2.15
CA ILE A 122 -25.45 12.13 -3.56
C ILE A 122 -25.70 13.63 -3.77
N ASP A 123 -26.48 14.27 -2.89
CA ASP A 123 -26.84 15.68 -2.97
C ASP A 123 -25.77 16.62 -2.38
N LYS A 124 -24.66 16.07 -1.89
CA LYS A 124 -23.59 16.84 -1.25
C LYS A 124 -22.50 17.22 -2.26
N GLU A 125 -22.14 18.50 -2.26
CA GLU A 125 -21.11 19.08 -3.14
C GLU A 125 -21.42 18.82 -4.64
N ASP A 126 -20.42 18.43 -5.45
CA ASP A 126 -20.61 18.07 -6.86
C ASP A 126 -20.71 16.53 -7.07
N ASN A 127 -21.12 15.75 -6.07
CA ASN A 127 -21.24 14.29 -6.19
C ASN A 127 -22.23 13.88 -7.30
N ASP A 128 -23.33 14.63 -7.46
CA ASP A 128 -24.29 14.38 -8.54
C ASP A 128 -23.69 14.59 -9.93
N LYS A 129 -22.80 15.57 -10.10
CA LYS A 129 -22.08 15.77 -11.38
C LYS A 129 -21.13 14.63 -11.68
N LEU A 130 -20.48 14.05 -10.66
CA LEU A 130 -19.66 12.85 -10.86
C LEU A 130 -20.50 11.67 -11.34
N ARG A 131 -21.70 11.50 -10.78
CA ARG A 131 -22.67 10.50 -11.24
C ARG A 131 -22.99 10.71 -12.73
N GLU A 132 -23.34 11.94 -13.11
CA GLU A 132 -23.64 12.28 -14.50
C GLU A 132 -22.48 11.98 -15.44
N VAL A 133 -21.24 12.36 -15.08
CA VAL A 133 -20.04 12.08 -15.88
C VAL A 133 -19.82 10.57 -16.06
N ILE A 134 -19.99 9.77 -15.01
CA ILE A 134 -19.81 8.32 -15.08
C ILE A 134 -20.86 7.68 -16.00
N PHE A 135 -22.12 8.07 -15.85
CA PHE A 135 -23.18 7.56 -16.72
C PHE A 135 -23.02 8.05 -18.16
N ALA A 136 -22.57 9.28 -18.37
CA ALA A 136 -22.25 9.79 -19.69
C ALA A 136 -21.10 9.00 -20.33
N PHE A 137 -20.05 8.67 -19.58
CA PHE A 137 -18.95 7.84 -20.09
C PHE A 137 -19.43 6.43 -20.47
N LEU A 138 -20.27 5.80 -19.64
CA LEU A 138 -20.79 4.45 -19.88
C LEU A 138 -21.81 4.39 -21.02
N THR A 139 -22.67 5.43 -21.15
CA THR A 139 -23.82 5.43 -22.07
C THR A 139 -23.52 6.14 -23.39
N SER A 140 -22.59 7.09 -23.40
CA SER A 140 -22.29 7.94 -24.55
C SER A 140 -20.80 7.88 -24.90
N ASP A 141 -20.46 8.04 -26.18
CA ASP A 141 -19.07 8.12 -26.66
C ASP A 141 -18.50 9.54 -26.60
N ASN A 142 -19.25 10.48 -26.02
CA ASN A 142 -18.88 11.90 -26.01
C ASN A 142 -17.75 12.24 -25.01
N VAL A 143 -17.47 11.36 -24.04
CA VAL A 143 -16.43 11.59 -23.02
C VAL A 143 -15.08 11.08 -23.53
N GLU A 144 -14.40 11.92 -24.31
CA GLU A 144 -13.01 11.68 -24.68
C GLU A 144 -12.07 12.12 -23.54
N LEU A 145 -11.25 11.19 -23.08
CA LEU A 145 -10.19 11.47 -22.11
C LEU A 145 -8.99 12.08 -22.83
N ASN A 146 -8.37 13.09 -22.22
CA ASN A 146 -7.14 13.65 -22.77
C ASN A 146 -6.01 12.62 -22.69
N THR A 147 -5.32 12.37 -23.79
CA THR A 147 -4.23 11.39 -23.89
C THR A 147 -3.03 11.78 -23.04
N LEU A 148 -2.66 13.06 -22.98
CA LEU A 148 -1.52 13.54 -22.19
C LEU A 148 -1.72 13.26 -20.69
N ASP A 149 -2.89 13.64 -20.17
CA ASP A 149 -3.23 13.44 -18.76
C ASP A 149 -3.46 11.95 -18.44
N SER A 150 -3.75 11.14 -19.47
CA SER A 150 -3.90 9.68 -19.33
C SER A 150 -2.55 8.96 -19.32
N ASP A 151 -1.56 9.50 -20.02
CA ASP A 151 -0.23 8.91 -20.13
C ASP A 151 0.61 9.15 -18.86
N ASP A 152 0.49 10.35 -18.25
CA ASP A 152 1.22 10.76 -17.05
C ASP A 152 0.29 11.45 -16.02
N PRO A 153 -0.52 10.69 -15.26
CA PRO A 153 -1.38 11.25 -14.23
C PRO A 153 -0.57 11.65 -12.99
N GLU A 154 -0.92 12.78 -12.36
CA GLU A 154 -0.30 13.27 -11.11
C GLU A 154 -0.68 12.41 -9.88
N ILE A 155 -0.17 11.18 -9.82
CA ILE A 155 -0.42 10.23 -8.74
C ILE A 155 0.84 9.98 -7.90
N THR A 156 0.65 9.67 -6.62
CA THR A 156 1.75 9.29 -5.72
C THR A 156 1.77 7.78 -5.50
N ASP A 157 2.95 7.21 -5.30
CA ASP A 157 3.11 5.80 -4.98
C ASP A 157 2.51 5.45 -3.62
N TYR A 158 2.09 4.19 -3.48
CA TYR A 158 1.52 3.72 -2.22
C TYR A 158 2.61 3.58 -1.17
N CYS A 159 2.56 4.41 -0.14
CA CYS A 159 3.38 4.19 1.05
C CYS A 159 2.64 3.26 2.01
N GLN A 160 3.16 2.05 2.20
CA GLN A 160 2.67 1.16 3.25
C GLN A 160 3.01 1.77 4.61
N VAL A 161 1.98 2.12 5.38
CA VAL A 161 2.13 2.53 6.77
C VAL A 161 2.02 1.27 7.62
N PRO A 162 2.89 1.07 8.64
CA PRO A 162 2.71 -0.01 9.60
C PRO A 162 1.37 0.14 10.32
N ASP A 163 0.84 -0.96 10.88
CA ASP A 163 -0.42 -0.97 11.61
C ASP A 163 -0.36 -0.02 12.81
N THR A 164 -0.89 1.18 12.63
CA THR A 164 -0.87 2.24 13.63
C THR A 164 -1.78 1.92 14.82
N CYS A 165 -2.83 1.12 14.62
CA CYS A 165 -3.70 0.67 15.70
C CYS A 165 -2.93 -0.30 16.60
N HIS A 166 -2.29 -1.32 16.01
CA HIS A 166 -1.44 -2.24 16.77
C HIS A 166 -0.29 -1.51 17.47
N LEU A 167 0.39 -0.58 16.78
CA LEU A 167 1.45 0.24 17.36
C LEU A 167 0.97 1.25 18.41
N ALA A 168 -0.33 1.56 18.46
CA ALA A 168 -0.92 2.41 19.49
C ALA A 168 -1.30 1.62 20.74
N ASP A 169 -1.70 0.35 20.58
CA ASP A 169 -1.99 -0.56 21.68
C ASP A 169 -0.72 -1.03 22.42
N LEU A 170 0.44 -1.00 21.73
CA LEU A 170 1.71 -1.31 22.37
C LEU A 170 2.06 -0.25 23.43
N PRO A 171 2.49 -0.66 24.64
CA PRO A 171 2.93 0.27 25.66
C PRO A 171 4.12 1.07 25.15
N ARG A 172 3.90 2.36 24.87
CA ARG A 172 4.96 3.29 24.50
C ARG A 172 5.73 3.64 25.76
N GLY A 173 7.01 3.28 25.82
CA GLY A 173 7.91 3.86 26.82
C GLY A 173 8.00 5.35 26.56
N CYS A 174 7.37 6.17 27.41
CA CYS A 174 7.49 7.61 27.32
C CYS A 174 8.97 7.97 27.53
N LEU A 175 9.66 8.39 26.46
CA LEU A 175 10.89 9.19 26.55
C LEU A 175 10.54 10.62 27.01
N GLN A 176 9.67 10.72 28.01
CA GLN A 176 9.53 11.95 28.74
C GLN A 176 10.80 12.02 29.58
N GLU A 177 11.71 12.93 29.22
CA GLU A 177 12.72 13.41 30.16
C GLU A 177 11.97 13.67 31.46
N ALA A 178 12.26 12.86 32.48
CA ALA A 178 11.55 12.94 33.74
C ALA A 178 11.72 14.37 34.25
N VAL A 179 10.64 15.16 34.19
CA VAL A 179 10.58 16.50 34.77
C VAL A 179 10.69 16.41 36.30
N ASP A 180 10.40 15.23 36.84
CA ASP A 180 10.57 14.90 38.24
C ASP A 180 11.91 14.18 38.44
N ASP A 181 12.78 14.76 39.27
CA ASP A 181 14.00 14.12 39.76
C ASP A 181 13.65 12.72 40.28
N VAL A 182 14.26 11.69 39.68
CA VAL A 182 14.12 10.31 40.13
C VAL A 182 14.46 10.28 41.63
N PRO A 183 13.59 9.71 42.49
CA PRO A 183 13.87 9.65 43.92
C PRO A 183 15.25 9.05 44.18
N THR A 184 16.09 9.74 44.93
CA THR A 184 17.44 9.28 45.29
C THR A 184 17.45 7.93 46.01
N ASP A 185 16.32 7.58 46.64
CA ASP A 185 16.07 6.29 47.25
C ASP A 185 15.30 5.38 46.28
N TYR A 186 16.04 4.62 45.47
CA TYR A 186 15.52 3.70 44.44
C TYR A 186 14.58 2.62 44.99
N THR A 187 14.60 2.39 46.31
CA THR A 187 13.72 1.45 47.01
C THR A 187 12.24 1.86 46.94
N ARG A 188 11.96 3.16 46.76
CA ARG A 188 10.58 3.68 46.61
C ARG A 188 9.95 3.43 45.25
N LEU A 189 10.75 3.01 44.26
CA LEU A 189 10.27 2.63 42.93
C LEU A 189 9.74 1.19 42.90
N PHE A 190 10.02 0.39 43.93
CA PHE A 190 9.49 -0.96 44.04
C PHE A 190 8.17 -0.94 44.80
N ASP A 191 7.07 -1.01 44.06
CA ASP A 191 5.75 -1.26 44.63
C ASP A 191 5.63 -2.74 44.99
N HIS A 192 5.79 -3.06 46.28
CA HIS A 192 5.67 -4.41 46.82
C HIS A 192 4.24 -4.98 46.76
N SER A 193 3.23 -4.18 46.37
CA SER A 193 1.86 -4.64 46.21
C SER A 193 1.61 -5.35 44.86
N LEU A 194 2.47 -5.13 43.87
CA LEU A 194 2.36 -5.75 42.53
C LEU A 194 2.96 -7.17 42.46
N SER A 195 3.71 -7.61 43.48
CA SER A 195 4.34 -8.92 43.52
C SER A 195 3.66 -9.85 44.53
N SER A 196 2.44 -10.30 44.21
CA SER A 196 1.92 -11.51 44.84
C SER A 196 2.64 -12.74 44.27
N VAL A 197 3.48 -13.39 45.08
CA VAL A 197 4.06 -14.68 44.72
C VAL A 197 2.94 -15.73 44.78
N ASN A 198 2.29 -15.95 43.64
CA ASN A 198 1.27 -16.99 43.52
C ASN A 198 1.95 -18.34 43.19
N MET A 199 1.78 -19.31 44.09
CA MET A 199 2.33 -20.67 43.96
C MET A 199 1.32 -21.69 43.40
N ASP A 200 0.17 -21.24 42.88
CA ASP A 200 -0.91 -22.11 42.38
C ASP A 200 -0.45 -23.07 41.28
N MET A 201 0.57 -22.69 40.50
CA MET A 201 1.07 -23.49 39.37
C MET A 201 2.22 -24.44 39.76
N VAL A 202 2.74 -24.37 40.98
CA VAL A 202 3.82 -25.24 41.44
C VAL A 202 3.44 -26.74 41.41
N PRO A 203 2.22 -27.16 41.82
CA PRO A 203 1.82 -28.56 41.73
C PRO A 203 1.77 -29.09 40.29
N ALA A 204 1.32 -28.27 39.35
CA ALA A 204 1.27 -28.64 37.93
C ALA A 204 2.68 -28.82 37.34
N VAL A 205 3.64 -27.97 37.73
CA VAL A 205 5.03 -28.09 37.31
C VAL A 205 5.69 -29.34 37.89
N LEU A 206 5.40 -29.70 39.15
CA LEU A 206 5.90 -30.93 39.77
C LEU A 206 5.36 -32.19 39.07
N ALA A 207 4.07 -32.21 38.73
CA ALA A 207 3.45 -33.31 37.98
C ALA A 207 4.05 -33.46 36.57
N ALA A 208 4.29 -32.34 35.87
CA ALA A 208 4.91 -32.36 34.55
C ALA A 208 6.36 -32.90 34.59
N TYR A 209 7.09 -32.67 35.69
CA TYR A 209 8.45 -33.18 35.86
C TYR A 209 8.49 -34.72 35.96
N GLU A 210 7.49 -35.32 36.62
CA GLU A 210 7.31 -36.78 36.67
C GLU A 210 6.94 -37.36 35.29
N GLU A 211 6.02 -36.70 34.56
CA GLU A 211 5.58 -37.15 33.24
C GLU A 211 6.71 -37.09 32.19
N LEU A 212 7.54 -36.03 32.24
CA LEU A 212 8.65 -35.83 31.31
C LEU A 212 9.91 -36.64 31.69
N GLN A 213 9.89 -37.38 32.80
CA GLN A 213 11.03 -38.15 33.34
C GLN A 213 12.34 -37.34 33.43
N VAL A 214 12.23 -36.04 33.73
CA VAL A 214 13.40 -35.16 33.83
C VAL A 214 14.07 -35.40 35.18
N LYS A 215 15.39 -35.58 35.19
CA LYS A 215 16.14 -35.75 36.44
C LYS A 215 16.08 -34.46 37.27
N HIS A 216 15.73 -34.57 38.55
CA HIS A 216 15.79 -33.47 39.51
C HIS A 216 17.24 -33.20 39.92
N GLU A 217 18.01 -32.61 39.01
CA GLU A 217 19.38 -32.13 39.28
C GLU A 217 19.50 -30.65 38.91
N PRO A 218 20.34 -29.87 39.62
CA PRO A 218 20.57 -28.48 39.27
C PRO A 218 21.07 -28.40 37.82
N LEU A 219 20.36 -27.64 36.99
CA LEU A 219 20.66 -27.51 35.56
C LEU A 219 22.11 -27.08 35.37
N LYS A 220 22.92 -27.98 34.81
CA LYS A 220 24.26 -27.66 34.34
C LYS A 220 24.16 -27.26 32.88
N LEU A 221 24.94 -26.26 32.48
CA LEU A 221 25.14 -25.95 31.06
C LEU A 221 25.69 -27.20 30.37
N ILE A 222 24.84 -27.88 29.60
CA ILE A 222 25.28 -28.93 28.69
C ILE A 222 25.86 -28.19 27.48
N PRO A 223 27.18 -28.26 27.22
CA PRO A 223 27.71 -27.74 25.98
C PRO A 223 27.08 -28.53 24.83
N PRO A 224 26.49 -27.86 23.83
CA PRO A 224 25.84 -28.56 22.72
C PRO A 224 26.85 -29.50 22.05
N GLN A 225 26.53 -30.79 21.98
CA GLN A 225 27.28 -31.74 21.16
C GLN A 225 26.83 -31.55 19.72
N PHE A 226 27.60 -30.77 18.96
CA PHE A 226 27.44 -30.74 17.51
C PHE A 226 28.03 -32.02 16.95
N GLU A 227 27.20 -32.88 16.37
CA GLU A 227 27.71 -33.93 15.50
C GLU A 227 28.41 -33.22 14.33
N SER A 228 29.73 -33.32 14.26
CA SER A 228 30.53 -32.88 13.12
C SER A 228 30.76 -34.10 12.21
N PRO A 229 29.85 -34.39 11.26
CA PRO A 229 29.97 -35.58 10.41
C PRO A 229 31.19 -35.53 9.48
N LEU A 230 31.80 -34.35 9.34
CA LEU A 230 32.94 -34.12 8.46
C LEU A 230 34.25 -34.12 9.28
N PRO A 231 35.32 -34.75 8.77
CA PRO A 231 36.64 -34.65 9.38
C PRO A 231 37.11 -33.18 9.42
N PRO A 232 37.98 -32.82 10.38
CA PRO A 232 38.47 -31.45 10.53
C PRO A 232 39.15 -30.98 9.24
N LEU A 233 38.64 -29.89 8.65
CA LEU A 233 39.13 -29.31 7.42
C LEU A 233 40.55 -28.76 7.63
N GLN A 234 41.49 -29.13 6.75
CA GLN A 234 42.82 -28.54 6.70
C GLN A 234 42.82 -27.34 5.75
N PRO A 235 43.51 -26.24 6.10
CA PRO A 235 43.61 -25.07 5.23
C PRO A 235 44.34 -25.42 3.93
N ALA A 236 43.80 -24.98 2.79
CA ALA A 236 44.40 -25.19 1.49
C ALA A 236 45.72 -24.43 1.39
N VAL A 237 46.83 -25.15 1.24
CA VAL A 237 48.18 -24.59 1.08
C VAL A 237 48.46 -24.13 -0.36
N PHE A 238 47.51 -24.38 -1.27
CA PHE A 238 47.61 -24.02 -2.68
C PHE A 238 46.51 -23.01 -3.04
N PRO A 239 46.85 -21.93 -3.74
CA PRO A 239 45.84 -21.01 -4.27
C PRO A 239 44.94 -21.75 -5.27
N PRO A 240 43.62 -21.47 -5.29
CA PRO A 240 42.70 -22.08 -6.23
C PRO A 240 43.09 -21.72 -7.66
N SER A 241 43.32 -22.72 -8.49
CA SER A 241 43.58 -22.56 -9.92
C SER A 241 42.26 -22.25 -10.64
N PHE A 242 42.01 -20.97 -10.88
CA PHE A 242 40.92 -20.54 -11.76
C PHE A 242 41.25 -20.96 -13.20
N ARG A 243 40.24 -21.43 -13.95
CA ARG A 243 40.40 -21.60 -15.41
C ARG A 243 40.42 -20.22 -16.03
N ASP A 244 41.49 -19.91 -16.76
CA ASP A 244 41.56 -18.68 -17.54
C ASP A 244 40.41 -18.63 -18.55
N LEU A 245 39.82 -17.45 -18.70
CA LEU A 245 38.74 -17.20 -19.66
C LEU A 245 39.27 -17.42 -21.09
N PRO A 246 38.45 -17.96 -22.01
CA PRO A 246 38.84 -18.03 -23.41
C PRO A 246 39.08 -16.61 -23.96
N PRO A 247 40.03 -16.43 -24.88
CA PRO A 247 40.30 -15.12 -25.48
C PRO A 247 39.05 -14.59 -26.20
N PRO A 248 38.84 -13.26 -26.25
CA PRO A 248 37.70 -12.66 -26.93
C PRO A 248 37.69 -13.05 -28.41
N ALA A 249 36.50 -13.26 -28.97
CA ALA A 249 36.35 -13.59 -30.39
C ALA A 249 36.79 -12.39 -31.24
N LEU A 250 37.77 -12.60 -32.12
CA LEU A 250 38.17 -11.64 -33.14
C LEU A 250 37.08 -11.62 -34.23
N GLU A 251 36.45 -10.46 -34.45
CA GLU A 251 35.59 -10.26 -35.61
C GLU A 251 36.45 -10.24 -36.88
N LEU A 252 36.27 -11.25 -37.73
CA LEU A 252 36.88 -11.30 -39.05
C LEU A 252 36.16 -10.26 -39.92
N PHE A 253 36.81 -9.11 -40.13
CA PHE A 253 36.39 -8.18 -41.17
C PHE A 253 36.71 -8.79 -42.53
N ASP A 254 35.68 -9.03 -43.35
CA ASP A 254 35.85 -9.47 -44.72
C ASP A 254 36.30 -8.26 -45.56
N LEU A 255 37.55 -8.26 -46.02
CA LEU A 255 38.16 -7.12 -46.70
C LEU A 255 37.81 -7.06 -48.20
N GLU A 256 36.94 -7.94 -48.69
CA GLU A 256 36.49 -7.94 -50.09
C GLU A 256 35.50 -6.81 -50.43
N GLU A 257 34.90 -6.13 -49.44
CA GLU A 257 33.98 -5.01 -49.69
C GLU A 257 34.70 -3.64 -49.80
N ALA A 258 36.02 -3.59 -49.57
CA ALA A 258 36.80 -2.35 -49.47
C ALA A 258 37.80 -2.07 -50.61
N PHE A 259 37.90 -2.93 -51.63
CA PHE A 259 38.74 -2.69 -52.81
C PHE A 259 38.05 -3.01 -54.14
#